data_AF-A0A6P1T6P9-F1
#
_entry.id   AF-A0A6P1T6P9-F1
#
_cell.length_a   1.000
_cell.length_b   1.000
_cell.length_c   1.000
_cell.angle_alpha   90.00
_cell.angle_beta   90.00
_cell.angle_gamma   90.00
#
_symmetry.space_group_name_H-M   'P 1'
#
loop_
_entity.id
_entity.type
_entity.pdbx_description
1 polymer ?
#
loop_
_entity_poly.entity_id
_entity_poly.type
_entity_poly.pdbx_seq_one_letter_code
_entity_poly.pdbx_strand_id
1 'polypeptide(L)'
;MDIKETPDHEFIDIHIERRRVIWIVALVLICSLVLLVLTVEKVRELAERIVSPVEYIEPVPMPEPLDPDVPLIYKIKGYTAATAIAFEKFLDEDDHRAHFEKLEHFLKINEVDDVVPPFELMRQGTDWQKIGEPPFAIPPEENWETMVDTLKVLRDYIIPAIGPVHVLSGWRTSSYNAKAGGARTSKHMHFCGLDMIPEDEYTRKQLLPKLRRIHRKVGRRWNMGLGIYSGIRFHVDTCGYRRW
;
A
#
# COMPACT_ATOMS: atom_id res chain seq x y z
N MET A 1 21.35 -60.08 -51.01
CA MET A 1 21.88 -60.43 -49.67
C MET A 1 20.81 -59.99 -48.69
N ASP A 2 19.88 -60.89 -48.39
CA ASP A 2 18.91 -60.64 -47.33
C ASP A 2 19.60 -60.90 -46.00
N ILE A 3 19.82 -59.82 -45.26
CA ILE A 3 20.30 -59.88 -43.88
C ILE A 3 19.09 -60.36 -43.08
N LYS A 4 19.05 -61.65 -42.76
CA LYS A 4 18.07 -62.17 -41.81
C LYS A 4 18.34 -61.53 -40.46
N GLU A 5 17.43 -60.64 -40.04
CA GLU A 5 17.39 -60.15 -38.67
C GLU A 5 17.32 -61.36 -37.73
N THR A 6 18.32 -61.47 -36.86
CA THR A 6 18.43 -62.57 -35.91
C THR A 6 17.45 -62.35 -34.75
N PRO A 7 16.84 -63.42 -34.21
CA PRO A 7 15.82 -63.35 -33.15
C PRO A 7 16.25 -62.60 -31.88
N ASP A 8 17.55 -62.34 -31.72
CA ASP A 8 18.12 -61.55 -30.63
C ASP A 8 17.71 -60.06 -30.67
N HIS A 9 17.45 -59.48 -31.85
CA HIS A 9 17.03 -58.08 -31.98
C HIS A 9 15.57 -57.87 -31.52
N GLU A 10 14.66 -58.77 -31.90
CA GLU A 10 13.25 -58.72 -31.52
C GLU A 10 13.07 -58.87 -29.99
N PHE A 11 13.90 -59.71 -29.35
CA PHE A 11 13.87 -59.90 -27.91
C PHE A 11 14.35 -58.66 -27.13
N ILE A 12 15.37 -57.95 -27.64
CA ILE A 12 15.91 -56.73 -27.04
C ILE A 12 14.89 -55.58 -27.13
N ASP A 13 14.22 -55.40 -28.26
CA ASP A 13 13.21 -54.34 -28.44
C ASP A 13 12.00 -54.53 -27.53
N ILE A 14 11.50 -55.76 -27.39
CA ILE A 14 10.40 -56.07 -26.44
C ILE A 14 10.80 -55.73 -25.00
N HIS A 15 12.06 -55.95 -24.62
CA HIS A 15 12.56 -55.63 -23.27
C HIS A 15 12.72 -54.11 -23.06
N ILE A 16 13.14 -53.36 -24.08
CA ILE A 16 13.25 -51.91 -24.03
C ILE A 16 11.87 -51.25 -23.95
N GLU A 17 10.90 -51.72 -24.75
CA GLU A 17 9.52 -51.23 -24.70
C GLU A 17 8.86 -51.51 -23.35
N ARG A 18 9.01 -52.72 -22.81
CA ARG A 18 8.49 -53.06 -21.47
C ARG A 18 9.10 -52.18 -20.37
N ARG A 19 10.42 -51.93 -20.41
CA ARG A 19 11.08 -51.03 -19.45
C ARG A 19 10.57 -49.60 -19.59
N ARG A 20 10.39 -49.09 -20.81
CA ARG A 20 9.82 -47.74 -21.04
C ARG A 20 8.41 -47.62 -20.50
N VAL A 21 7.55 -48.61 -20.75
CA VAL A 21 6.19 -48.64 -20.20
C VAL A 21 6.20 -48.67 -18.67
N ILE A 22 7.08 -49.47 -18.04
CA ILE A 22 7.22 -49.51 -16.58
C ILE A 22 7.65 -48.13 -16.03
N TRP A 23 8.63 -47.47 -16.66
CA TRP A 23 9.08 -46.15 -16.22
C TRP A 23 8.03 -45.05 -16.42
N ILE A 24 7.25 -45.09 -17.50
CA ILE A 24 6.14 -44.15 -17.73
C ILE A 24 5.05 -44.35 -16.68
N VAL A 25 4.66 -45.60 -16.41
CA VAL A 25 3.66 -45.91 -15.38
C VAL A 25 4.14 -45.48 -13.99
N ALA A 26 5.41 -45.72 -13.66
CA ALA A 26 6.01 -45.28 -12.41
C ALA A 26 6.01 -43.74 -12.29
N LEU A 27 6.36 -43.02 -13.35
CA LEU A 27 6.35 -41.56 -13.39
C LEU A 27 4.93 -41.02 -13.18
N VAL A 28 3.94 -41.58 -13.88
CA VAL A 28 2.53 -41.18 -13.74
C VAL A 28 2.05 -41.42 -12.31
N LEU A 29 2.38 -42.57 -11.71
CA LEU A 29 2.02 -42.87 -10.32
C LEU A 29 2.67 -41.88 -9.33
N ILE A 30 3.94 -41.53 -9.53
CA ILE A 30 4.63 -40.54 -8.70
C ILE A 30 3.98 -39.16 -8.86
N CYS A 31 3.73 -38.71 -10.10
CA CYS A 31 3.06 -37.44 -10.35
C CYS A 31 1.66 -37.40 -9.73
N SER A 32 0.87 -38.47 -9.85
CA SER A 32 -0.44 -38.59 -9.21
C SER A 32 -0.35 -38.55 -7.69
N LEU A 33 0.66 -39.21 -7.10
CA LEU A 33 0.89 -39.16 -5.66
C LEU A 33 1.24 -37.74 -5.18
N VAL A 34 2.13 -37.05 -5.90
CA VAL A 34 2.50 -35.65 -5.59
C VAL A 34 1.28 -34.73 -5.69
N LEU A 35 0.47 -34.86 -6.73
CA LEU A 35 -0.76 -34.09 -6.91
C LEU A 35 -1.77 -34.35 -5.77
N LEU A 36 -1.86 -35.59 -5.31
CA LEU A 36 -2.72 -35.95 -4.19
C LEU A 36 -2.21 -35.35 -2.87
N VAL A 37 -0.91 -35.35 -2.62
CA VAL A 37 -0.32 -34.69 -1.43
C VAL A 37 -0.58 -33.19 -1.45
N LEU A 38 -0.32 -32.51 -2.57
CA LEU A 38 -0.53 -31.07 -2.72
C LEU A 38 -2.00 -30.66 -2.54
N THR A 39 -2.92 -31.49 -3.04
CA THR A 39 -4.36 -31.24 -2.86
C THR A 39 -4.80 -31.46 -1.42
N VAL A 40 -4.26 -32.47 -0.73
CA VAL A 40 -4.52 -32.69 0.71
C VAL A 40 -3.98 -31.54 1.57
N GLU A 41 -2.77 -31.05 1.29
CA GLU A 41 -2.20 -29.89 1.97
C GLU A 41 -3.05 -28.63 1.76
N LYS A 42 -3.48 -28.35 0.52
CA LYS A 42 -4.36 -27.22 0.22
C LYS A 42 -5.71 -27.35 0.93
N VAL A 43 -6.32 -28.54 0.91
CA VAL A 43 -7.59 -28.79 1.60
C VAL A 43 -7.43 -28.63 3.11
N ARG A 44 -6.31 -29.07 3.69
CA ARG A 44 -6.01 -28.89 5.11
C ARG A 44 -5.79 -27.41 5.47
N GLU A 45 -5.05 -26.66 4.66
CA GLU A 45 -4.84 -25.22 4.85
C GLU A 45 -6.18 -24.45 4.79
N LEU A 46 -7.05 -24.81 3.84
CA LEU A 46 -8.41 -24.27 3.74
C LEU A 46 -9.27 -24.67 4.94
N ALA A 47 -9.20 -25.93 5.38
CA ALA A 47 -9.95 -26.41 6.55
C ALA A 47 -9.47 -25.73 7.83
N GLU A 48 -8.17 -25.53 8.04
CA GLU A 48 -7.62 -24.80 9.19
C GLU A 48 -8.07 -23.32 9.17
N ARG A 49 -8.19 -22.70 7.98
CA ARG A 49 -8.75 -21.34 7.84
C ARG A 49 -10.26 -21.26 8.10
N ILE A 50 -11.01 -22.31 7.77
CA ILE A 50 -12.46 -22.41 8.01
C ILE A 50 -12.76 -22.75 9.48
N VAL A 51 -11.89 -23.56 10.11
CA VAL A 51 -12.07 -24.06 11.48
C VAL A 51 -11.42 -23.14 12.51
N SER A 52 -10.49 -22.26 12.12
CA SER A 52 -10.01 -21.18 12.98
C SER A 52 -11.22 -20.34 13.39
N PRO A 53 -11.59 -20.31 14.68
CA PRO A 53 -12.58 -19.36 15.14
C PRO A 53 -12.02 -17.99 14.81
N VAL A 54 -12.77 -17.19 14.04
CA VAL A 54 -12.59 -15.75 14.10
C VAL A 54 -12.82 -15.42 15.57
N GLU A 55 -11.74 -15.08 16.27
CA GLU A 55 -11.83 -14.59 17.64
C GLU A 55 -12.84 -13.46 17.59
N TYR A 56 -13.98 -13.64 18.28
CA TYR A 56 -15.02 -12.63 18.34
C TYR A 56 -14.43 -11.47 19.11
N ILE A 57 -13.81 -10.54 18.39
CA ILE A 57 -13.51 -9.21 18.89
C ILE A 57 -14.89 -8.63 19.19
N GLU A 58 -15.19 -8.42 20.47
CA GLU A 58 -16.39 -7.70 20.84
C GLU A 58 -16.47 -6.44 19.97
N PRO A 59 -17.61 -6.15 19.33
CA PRO A 59 -17.75 -4.92 18.58
C PRO A 59 -17.31 -3.80 19.51
N VAL A 60 -16.30 -3.03 19.09
CA VAL A 60 -15.90 -1.83 19.81
C VAL A 60 -17.21 -1.09 20.08
N PRO A 61 -17.58 -0.85 21.35
CA PRO A 61 -18.84 -0.19 21.65
C PRO A 61 -18.88 1.07 20.79
N MET A 62 -20.01 1.27 20.11
CA MET A 62 -20.29 2.50 19.36
C MET A 62 -19.70 3.66 20.17
N PRO A 63 -18.78 4.46 19.60
CA PRO A 63 -18.09 5.47 20.37
C PRO A 63 -19.13 6.26 21.15
N GLU A 64 -18.95 6.35 22.48
CA GLU A 64 -19.78 7.19 23.31
C GLU A 64 -19.93 8.56 22.62
N PRO A 65 -21.10 9.22 22.70
CA PRO A 65 -21.30 10.54 22.14
C PRO A 65 -20.11 11.42 22.53
N LEU A 66 -19.31 11.79 21.53
CA LEU A 66 -18.06 12.50 21.74
C LEU A 66 -18.35 13.74 22.59
N ASP A 67 -17.62 13.85 23.70
CA ASP A 67 -17.62 15.05 24.54
C ASP A 67 -17.50 16.29 23.62
N PRO A 68 -18.44 17.25 23.70
CA PRO A 68 -18.44 18.43 22.84
C PRO A 68 -17.13 19.24 22.92
N ASP A 69 -16.31 19.01 23.95
CA ASP A 69 -15.03 19.69 24.18
C ASP A 69 -13.83 19.00 23.51
N VAL A 70 -14.00 17.87 22.81
CA VAL A 70 -12.89 17.22 22.11
C VAL A 70 -12.48 18.01 20.87
N PRO A 71 -11.22 18.50 20.78
CA PRO A 71 -10.82 19.36 19.67
C PRO A 71 -10.84 18.59 18.34
N LEU A 72 -11.63 19.08 17.39
CA LEU A 72 -11.63 18.61 16.00
C LEU A 72 -10.35 19.02 15.23
N ILE A 73 -9.57 19.91 15.84
CA ILE A 73 -8.42 20.58 15.23
C ILE A 73 -7.29 20.64 16.24
N TYR A 74 -6.08 20.28 15.81
CA TYR A 74 -4.88 20.39 16.63
C TYR A 74 -3.73 21.03 15.85
N LYS A 75 -2.66 21.35 16.55
CA LYS A 75 -1.44 21.93 15.99
C LYS A 75 -0.31 20.91 16.04
N ILE A 76 0.16 20.47 14.87
CA ILE A 76 1.36 19.63 14.74
C ILE A 76 2.51 20.54 14.36
N LYS A 77 3.41 20.85 15.31
CA LYS A 77 4.58 21.71 15.06
C LYS A 77 4.22 23.03 14.35
N GLY A 78 3.09 23.63 14.75
CA GLY A 78 2.56 24.89 14.19
C GLY A 78 1.59 24.73 13.02
N TYR A 79 1.49 23.57 12.39
CA TYR A 79 0.53 23.30 11.31
C TYR A 79 -0.84 22.93 11.88
N THR A 80 -1.91 23.53 11.36
CA THR A 80 -3.28 23.07 11.65
C THR A 80 -3.48 21.69 11.03
N ALA A 81 -3.98 20.73 11.80
CA ALA A 81 -4.35 19.39 11.34
C ALA A 81 -5.71 18.97 11.92
N ALA A 82 -6.54 18.32 11.10
CA ALA A 82 -7.82 17.76 11.55
C ALA A 82 -7.58 16.42 12.27
N THR A 83 -8.27 16.19 13.38
CA THR A 83 -8.07 14.99 14.24
C THR A 83 -8.71 13.73 13.67
N ALA A 84 -8.33 12.56 14.19
CA ALA A 84 -9.00 11.30 13.90
C ALA A 84 -10.51 11.35 14.23
N ILE A 85 -10.88 12.10 15.27
CA ILE A 85 -12.29 12.30 15.65
C ILE A 85 -13.06 13.11 14.60
N ALA A 86 -12.42 14.14 14.03
CA ALA A 86 -13.01 14.86 12.90
C ALA A 86 -13.14 13.96 11.66
N PHE A 87 -12.24 12.98 11.51
CA PHE A 87 -12.32 12.01 10.43
C PHE A 87 -13.48 11.03 10.63
N GLU A 88 -13.73 10.53 11.85
CA GLU A 88 -14.91 9.70 12.12
C GLU A 88 -16.22 10.43 11.80
N LYS A 89 -16.33 11.71 12.19
CA LYS A 89 -17.49 12.53 11.79
C LYS A 89 -17.64 12.64 10.28
N PHE A 90 -16.53 12.79 9.56
CA PHE A 90 -16.52 12.81 8.10
C PHE A 90 -16.96 11.45 7.51
N LEU A 91 -16.58 10.33 8.12
CA LEU A 91 -17.01 8.99 7.68
C LEU A 91 -18.51 8.74 7.92
N ASP A 92 -19.09 9.37 8.95
CA ASP A 92 -20.53 9.28 9.23
C ASP A 92 -21.41 10.09 8.26
N GLU A 93 -20.81 10.91 7.41
CA GLU A 93 -21.48 11.68 6.36
C GLU A 93 -21.59 10.85 5.05
N ASP A 94 -22.75 10.95 4.40
CA ASP A 94 -23.04 10.37 3.08
C ASP A 94 -22.63 8.88 2.94
N ASP A 95 -21.83 8.54 1.93
CA ASP A 95 -21.30 7.20 1.66
C ASP A 95 -19.79 7.08 1.96
N HIS A 96 -19.22 8.05 2.68
CA HIS A 96 -17.79 8.14 2.92
C HIS A 96 -17.23 6.89 3.61
N ARG A 97 -17.92 6.35 4.62
CA ARG A 97 -17.50 5.12 5.31
C ARG A 97 -17.34 3.94 4.35
N ALA A 98 -18.34 3.70 3.50
CA ALA A 98 -18.29 2.60 2.54
C ALA A 98 -17.19 2.79 1.48
N HIS A 99 -16.97 4.03 1.03
CA HIS A 99 -15.89 4.33 0.09
C HIS A 99 -14.51 4.19 0.73
N PHE A 100 -14.35 4.63 1.98
CA PHE A 100 -13.12 4.51 2.73
C PHE A 100 -12.77 3.05 3.06
N GLU A 101 -13.74 2.22 3.46
CA GLU A 101 -13.52 0.79 3.71
C GLU A 101 -12.97 0.05 2.49
N LYS A 102 -13.44 0.40 1.28
CA LYS A 102 -12.87 -0.15 0.04
C LYS A 102 -11.42 0.28 -0.17
N LEU A 103 -11.10 1.55 0.07
CA LEU A 103 -9.74 2.06 -0.02
C LEU A 103 -8.85 1.37 1.02
N GLU A 104 -9.29 1.24 2.26
CA GLU A 104 -8.55 0.57 3.32
C GLU A 104 -8.28 -0.90 2.96
N HIS A 105 -9.30 -1.61 2.46
CA HIS A 105 -9.13 -2.97 1.96
C HIS A 105 -8.11 -3.05 0.80
N PHE A 106 -8.17 -2.11 -0.13
CA PHE A 106 -7.20 -2.02 -1.23
C PHE A 106 -5.77 -1.80 -0.72
N LEU A 107 -5.57 -0.87 0.22
CA LEU A 107 -4.26 -0.61 0.81
C LEU A 107 -3.72 -1.83 1.56
N LYS A 108 -4.60 -2.58 2.25
CA LYS A 108 -4.27 -3.81 2.96
C LYS A 108 -3.84 -4.94 2.04
N ILE A 109 -4.55 -5.16 0.92
CA ILE A 109 -4.14 -6.14 -0.10
C ILE A 109 -2.77 -5.79 -0.69
N ASN A 110 -2.44 -4.50 -0.78
CA ASN A 110 -1.16 -4.02 -1.25
C ASN A 110 -0.08 -3.90 -0.16
N GLU A 111 -0.38 -4.32 1.08
CA GLU A 111 0.51 -4.33 2.24
C GLU A 111 1.11 -2.95 2.55
N VAL A 112 0.27 -1.90 2.48
CA VAL A 112 0.66 -0.51 2.71
C VAL A 112 -0.33 0.25 3.64
N ASP A 113 -1.26 -0.43 4.29
CA ASP A 113 -2.26 0.13 5.18
C ASP A 113 -1.69 0.63 6.53
N ASP A 114 -0.53 0.13 6.93
CA ASP A 114 0.11 0.42 8.22
C ASP A 114 1.23 1.48 8.15
N VAL A 115 1.51 2.02 6.96
CA VAL A 115 2.65 2.94 6.75
C VAL A 115 2.44 4.30 7.40
N VAL A 116 1.21 4.80 7.39
CA VAL A 116 0.78 6.05 8.03
C VAL A 116 -0.65 5.89 8.55
N PRO A 117 -1.07 6.65 9.57
CA PRO A 117 -2.44 6.54 10.05
C PRO A 117 -3.46 6.91 8.95
N PRO A 118 -4.52 6.12 8.72
CA PRO A 118 -5.42 6.33 7.58
C PRO A 118 -6.08 7.70 7.54
N PHE A 119 -6.48 8.24 8.70
CA PHE A 119 -7.08 9.58 8.77
C PHE A 119 -6.11 10.69 8.32
N GLU A 120 -4.80 10.53 8.54
CA GLU A 120 -3.82 11.51 8.08
C GLU A 120 -3.64 11.45 6.56
N LEU A 121 -3.70 10.25 5.98
CA LEU A 121 -3.63 10.02 4.53
C LEU A 121 -4.78 10.72 3.79
N MET A 122 -5.95 10.82 4.42
CA MET A 122 -7.16 11.45 3.84
C MET A 122 -7.21 12.96 3.99
N ARG A 123 -6.24 13.60 4.67
CA ARG A 123 -6.21 15.07 4.82
C ARG A 123 -5.98 15.75 3.48
N GLN A 124 -6.75 16.80 3.18
CA GLN A 124 -6.52 17.59 1.98
C GLN A 124 -5.40 18.64 2.15
N GLY A 125 -5.16 19.14 3.37
CA GLY A 125 -4.09 20.11 3.64
C GLY A 125 -4.15 20.73 5.02
N THR A 126 -3.46 21.86 5.21
CA THR A 126 -3.34 22.57 6.51
C THR A 126 -4.10 23.89 6.57
N ASP A 127 -4.73 24.26 5.46
CA ASP A 127 -5.31 25.58 5.16
C ASP A 127 -6.82 25.52 4.86
N TRP A 128 -7.44 24.33 4.99
CA TRP A 128 -8.85 24.07 4.66
C TRP A 128 -9.83 25.08 5.30
N GLN A 129 -9.63 25.45 6.56
CA GLN A 129 -10.46 26.46 7.25
C GLN A 129 -10.37 27.83 6.58
N LYS A 130 -9.17 28.23 6.16
CA LYS A 130 -8.92 29.54 5.53
C LYS A 130 -9.55 29.61 4.15
N ILE A 131 -9.55 28.50 3.42
CA ILE A 131 -10.05 28.43 2.04
C ILE A 131 -11.51 27.96 1.94
N GLY A 132 -12.14 27.65 3.08
CA GLY A 132 -13.52 27.18 3.15
C GLY A 132 -13.73 25.86 2.42
N GLU A 133 -12.88 24.88 2.72
CA GLU A 133 -12.93 23.52 2.15
C GLU A 133 -12.99 22.46 3.26
N PRO A 134 -13.49 21.25 2.98
CA PRO A 134 -13.45 20.14 3.92
C PRO A 134 -12.00 19.73 4.28
N PRO A 135 -11.75 19.31 5.53
CA PRO A 135 -10.42 18.86 5.95
C PRO A 135 -9.99 17.54 5.31
N PHE A 136 -10.95 16.67 4.98
CA PHE A 136 -10.72 15.33 4.44
C PHE A 136 -11.38 15.18 3.08
N ALA A 137 -10.86 14.23 2.29
CA ALA A 137 -11.52 13.72 1.10
C ALA A 137 -10.97 12.33 0.77
N ILE A 138 -11.82 11.48 0.19
CA ILE A 138 -11.43 10.13 -0.24
C ILE A 138 -11.13 10.19 -1.75
N PRO A 139 -9.95 9.73 -2.21
CA PRO A 139 -9.60 9.71 -3.62
C PRO A 139 -10.50 8.75 -4.40
N PRO A 140 -10.77 9.04 -5.69
CA PRO A 140 -11.54 8.13 -6.52
C PRO A 140 -10.75 6.83 -6.81
N GLU A 141 -11.47 5.72 -7.01
CA GLU A 141 -10.89 4.37 -7.08
C GLU A 141 -9.78 4.24 -8.15
N GLU A 142 -9.93 4.94 -9.29
CA GLU A 142 -8.95 4.93 -10.38
C GLU A 142 -7.57 5.47 -10.00
N ASN A 143 -7.45 6.21 -8.89
CA ASN A 143 -6.19 6.80 -8.46
C ASN A 143 -5.46 5.96 -7.40
N TRP A 144 -6.09 4.94 -6.81
CA TRP A 144 -5.57 4.24 -5.63
C TRP A 144 -4.21 3.57 -5.85
N GLU A 145 -4.01 2.93 -7.00
CA GLU A 145 -2.74 2.26 -7.35
C GLU A 145 -1.54 3.20 -7.27
N THR A 146 -1.74 4.49 -7.57
CA THR A 146 -0.65 5.45 -7.63
C THR A 146 -0.06 5.81 -6.26
N MET A 147 -0.81 5.59 -5.17
CA MET A 147 -0.33 5.83 -3.81
C MET A 147 0.55 4.69 -3.30
N VAL A 148 0.37 3.47 -3.81
CA VAL A 148 1.05 2.26 -3.32
C VAL A 148 2.57 2.44 -3.35
N ASP A 149 3.11 2.93 -4.47
CA ASP A 149 4.55 3.18 -4.59
C ASP A 149 5.04 4.28 -3.67
N THR A 150 4.24 5.34 -3.45
CA THR A 150 4.59 6.41 -2.51
C THR A 150 4.68 5.86 -1.09
N LEU A 151 3.71 5.06 -0.64
CA LEU A 151 3.73 4.44 0.68
C LEU A 151 4.89 3.43 0.82
N LYS A 152 5.21 2.65 -0.22
CA LYS A 152 6.41 1.78 -0.23
C LYS A 152 7.69 2.60 -0.09
N VAL A 153 7.82 3.73 -0.79
CA VAL A 153 8.98 4.62 -0.65
C VAL A 153 9.10 5.18 0.77
N LEU A 154 7.96 5.54 1.39
CA LEU A 154 7.92 5.99 2.77
C LEU A 154 8.43 4.91 3.73
N ARG A 155 7.81 3.72 3.68
CA ARG A 155 8.12 2.56 4.52
C ARG A 155 9.57 2.11 4.37
N ASP A 156 10.04 1.97 3.14
CA ASP A 156 11.31 1.29 2.87
C ASP A 156 12.53 2.24 2.94
N TYR A 157 12.32 3.56 2.81
CA TYR A 157 13.45 4.50 2.71
C TYR A 157 13.32 5.77 3.54
N ILE A 158 12.13 6.38 3.64
CA ILE A 158 11.97 7.66 4.37
C ILE A 158 11.93 7.39 5.87
N ILE A 159 10.97 6.61 6.35
CA ILE A 159 10.74 6.33 7.77
C ILE A 159 12.00 5.73 8.42
N PRO A 160 12.70 4.73 7.83
CA PRO A 160 13.93 4.21 8.41
C PRO A 160 15.07 5.23 8.55
N ALA A 161 15.05 6.32 7.77
CA ALA A 161 16.12 7.31 7.76
C ALA A 161 15.84 8.53 8.65
N ILE A 162 14.57 8.88 8.84
CA ILE A 162 14.16 10.12 9.53
C ILE A 162 13.21 9.89 10.71
N GLY A 163 12.73 8.66 10.94
CA GLY A 163 11.68 8.35 11.91
C GLY A 163 10.27 8.45 11.33
N PRO A 164 9.24 8.17 12.14
CA PRO A 164 7.84 8.35 11.76
C PRO A 164 7.53 9.77 11.29
N VAL A 165 6.44 9.90 10.53
CA VAL A 165 6.02 11.17 9.92
C VAL A 165 4.54 11.42 10.16
N HIS A 166 4.16 12.69 10.23
CA HIS A 166 2.77 13.09 10.11
C HIS A 166 2.44 13.48 8.68
N VAL A 167 1.38 12.90 8.11
CA VAL A 167 0.83 13.34 6.82
C VAL A 167 -0.06 14.55 7.05
N LEU A 168 0.29 15.65 6.41
CA LEU A 168 -0.43 16.92 6.48
C LEU A 168 -1.34 17.13 5.26
N SER A 169 -1.06 16.42 4.16
CA SER A 169 -1.83 16.51 2.92
C SER A 169 -1.57 15.29 2.04
N GLY A 170 -2.63 14.54 1.71
CA GLY A 170 -2.63 13.44 0.76
C GLY A 170 -3.36 13.80 -0.52
N TRP A 171 -4.52 13.19 -0.77
CA TRP A 171 -5.32 13.56 -1.94
C TRP A 171 -5.94 14.96 -1.79
N ARG A 172 -6.06 15.69 -2.91
CA ARG A 172 -6.81 16.95 -2.96
C ARG A 172 -7.85 16.89 -4.06
N THR A 173 -9.07 17.31 -3.74
CA THR A 173 -10.07 17.61 -4.76
C THR A 173 -9.57 18.75 -5.66
N SER A 174 -10.11 18.84 -6.88
CA SER A 174 -9.79 19.93 -7.80
C SER A 174 -10.12 21.31 -7.20
N SER A 175 -11.23 21.41 -6.45
CA SER A 175 -11.64 22.65 -5.76
C SER A 175 -10.61 23.04 -4.71
N TYR A 176 -10.26 22.11 -3.82
CA TYR A 176 -9.27 22.34 -2.78
C TYR A 176 -7.93 22.78 -3.38
N ASN A 177 -7.42 22.03 -4.35
CA ASN A 177 -6.13 22.33 -4.96
C ASN A 177 -6.13 23.73 -5.62
N ALA A 178 -7.20 24.12 -6.31
CA ALA A 178 -7.32 25.45 -6.91
C ALA A 178 -7.33 26.57 -5.86
N LYS A 179 -8.16 26.45 -4.81
CA LYS A 179 -8.26 27.48 -3.75
C LYS A 179 -6.99 27.59 -2.89
N ALA A 180 -6.28 26.48 -2.70
CA ALA A 180 -4.98 26.45 -2.04
C ALA A 180 -3.84 27.02 -2.92
N GLY A 181 -4.12 27.43 -4.17
CA GLY A 181 -3.11 27.94 -5.11
C GLY A 181 -2.18 26.85 -5.66
N GLY A 182 -2.63 25.59 -5.65
CA GLY A 182 -1.89 24.45 -6.17
C GLY A 182 -1.75 24.48 -7.70
N ALA A 183 -0.69 23.84 -8.21
CA ALA A 183 -0.47 23.74 -9.64
C ALA A 183 -1.56 22.90 -10.33
N ARG A 184 -1.85 23.20 -11.60
CA ARG A 184 -2.81 22.42 -12.43
C ARG A 184 -2.40 20.96 -12.62
N THR A 185 -1.11 20.65 -12.48
CA THR A 185 -0.54 19.30 -12.59
C THR A 185 -0.11 18.74 -11.23
N SER A 186 -0.76 19.20 -10.16
CA SER A 186 -0.46 18.80 -8.78
C SER A 186 -0.59 17.29 -8.59
N LYS A 187 0.43 16.69 -7.97
CA LYS A 187 0.47 15.25 -7.69
C LYS A 187 -0.51 14.82 -6.59
N HIS A 188 -0.94 15.75 -5.75
CA HIS A 188 -2.01 15.52 -4.78
C HIS A 188 -3.35 15.20 -5.47
N MET A 189 -3.66 15.79 -6.64
CA MET A 189 -4.91 15.49 -7.34
C MET A 189 -4.91 14.10 -7.97
N HIS A 190 -3.74 13.49 -8.14
CA HIS A 190 -3.56 12.15 -8.68
C HIS A 190 -3.35 11.09 -7.59
N PHE A 191 -3.50 11.45 -6.30
CA PHE A 191 -3.27 10.55 -5.15
C PHE A 191 -1.90 9.86 -5.15
N CYS A 192 -0.87 10.54 -5.65
CA CYS A 192 0.49 10.02 -5.63
C CYS A 192 1.46 10.91 -4.85
N GLY A 193 1.00 12.04 -4.31
CA GLY A 193 1.82 12.99 -3.56
C GLY A 193 1.38 13.15 -2.11
N LEU A 194 2.35 13.23 -1.20
CA LEU A 194 2.16 13.46 0.23
C LEU A 194 2.99 14.66 0.68
N ASP A 195 2.38 15.57 1.44
CA ASP A 195 3.11 16.57 2.22
C ASP A 195 3.18 16.14 3.68
N MET A 196 4.37 16.16 4.25
CA MET A 196 4.63 15.58 5.57
C MET A 196 5.62 16.40 6.38
N ILE A 197 5.67 16.09 7.68
CA ILE A 197 6.71 16.51 8.62
C ILE A 197 7.17 15.30 9.43
N PRO A 198 8.44 15.24 9.88
CA PRO A 198 8.88 14.21 10.82
C PRO A 198 8.22 14.41 12.20
N GLU A 199 7.89 13.30 12.87
CA GLU A 199 7.47 13.30 14.27
C GLU A 199 8.63 13.74 15.18
N ASP A 200 9.84 13.28 14.89
CA ASP A 200 11.06 13.70 15.57
C ASP A 200 11.42 15.18 15.30
N GLU A 201 12.12 15.78 16.25
CA GLU A 201 12.62 17.15 16.11
C GLU A 201 13.80 17.23 15.14
N TYR A 202 13.62 18.02 14.08
CA TYR A 202 14.64 18.28 13.08
C TYR A 202 14.79 19.77 12.84
N THR A 203 16.02 20.23 12.66
CA THR A 203 16.26 21.44 11.88
C THR A 203 16.29 21.10 10.40
N ARG A 204 15.99 22.08 9.54
CA ARG A 204 16.16 21.94 8.08
C ARG A 204 17.55 21.43 7.69
N LYS A 205 18.60 21.91 8.37
CA LYS A 205 20.00 21.53 8.09
C LYS A 205 20.27 20.05 8.35
N GLN A 206 19.53 19.42 9.27
CA GLN A 206 19.64 17.99 9.57
C GLN A 206 18.77 17.13 8.63
N LEU A 207 17.53 17.55 8.36
CA LEU A 207 16.57 16.77 7.56
C LEU A 207 16.93 16.75 6.08
N LEU A 208 17.27 17.91 5.51
CA LEU A 208 17.44 18.07 4.07
C LEU A 208 18.54 17.16 3.48
N PRO A 209 19.74 17.00 4.08
CA PRO A 209 20.75 16.09 3.57
C PRO A 209 20.31 14.62 3.56
N LYS A 210 19.48 14.18 4.53
CA LYS A 210 18.94 12.82 4.61
C LYS A 210 17.98 12.56 3.44
N LEU A 211 16.99 13.43 3.25
CA LEU A 211 16.03 13.33 2.14
C LEU A 211 16.71 13.34 0.77
N ARG A 212 17.69 14.25 0.57
CA ARG A 212 18.46 14.31 -0.68
C ARG A 212 19.27 13.05 -0.94
N ARG A 213 19.80 12.40 0.11
CA ARG A 213 20.53 11.13 -0.02
C ARG A 213 19.60 10.00 -0.47
N ILE A 214 18.40 9.94 0.08
CA ILE A 214 17.38 8.95 -0.31
C ILE A 214 17.00 9.16 -1.77
N HIS A 215 16.58 10.37 -2.15
CA HIS A 215 16.21 10.68 -3.52
C HIS A 215 17.33 10.39 -4.52
N ARG A 216 18.60 10.69 -4.19
CA ARG A 216 19.75 10.34 -5.05
C ARG A 216 19.94 8.82 -5.18
N LYS A 217 19.66 8.04 -4.14
CA LYS A 217 19.83 6.59 -4.12
C LYS A 217 18.71 5.88 -4.88
N VAL A 218 17.45 6.26 -4.65
CA VAL A 218 16.28 5.49 -5.11
C VAL A 218 15.34 6.27 -6.01
N GLY A 219 15.52 7.59 -6.15
CA GLY A 219 14.51 8.42 -6.78
C GLY A 219 14.25 8.09 -8.25
N ARG A 220 15.30 7.76 -9.03
CA ARG A 220 15.11 7.32 -10.42
C ARG A 220 14.35 5.99 -10.52
N ARG A 221 14.58 5.06 -9.59
CA ARG A 221 13.95 3.74 -9.57
C ARG A 221 12.44 3.84 -9.31
N TRP A 222 12.05 4.74 -8.41
CA TRP A 222 10.66 4.91 -7.99
C TRP A 222 9.95 6.07 -8.66
N ASN A 223 10.54 6.67 -9.70
CA ASN A 223 10.03 7.88 -10.33
C ASN A 223 9.69 8.99 -9.29
N MET A 224 10.53 9.07 -8.25
CA MET A 224 10.26 9.83 -7.04
C MET A 224 10.49 11.31 -7.27
N GLY A 225 9.50 12.13 -6.95
CA GLY A 225 9.68 13.56 -6.75
C GLY A 225 9.95 13.89 -5.29
N LEU A 226 10.85 14.84 -5.06
CA LEU A 226 11.14 15.40 -3.74
C LEU A 226 11.03 16.92 -3.79
N GLY A 227 10.06 17.48 -3.07
CA GLY A 227 9.91 18.91 -2.83
C GLY A 227 10.19 19.25 -1.38
N ILE A 228 10.76 20.43 -1.10
CA ILE A 228 11.03 20.86 0.28
C ILE A 228 10.51 22.29 0.48
N TYR A 229 9.57 22.46 1.40
CA TYR A 229 8.99 23.75 1.77
C TYR A 229 9.92 24.54 2.71
N SER A 230 9.51 25.72 3.18
CA SER A 230 10.21 26.38 4.29
C SER A 230 10.14 25.51 5.55
N GLY A 231 11.24 25.47 6.33
CA GLY A 231 11.32 24.65 7.55
C GLY A 231 11.54 23.16 7.28
N ILE A 232 10.73 22.33 7.94
CA ILE A 232 10.81 20.85 7.97
C ILE A 232 9.72 20.13 7.17
N ARG A 233 8.75 20.86 6.61
CA ARG A 233 7.74 20.26 5.73
C ARG A 233 8.35 19.90 4.39
N PHE A 234 8.04 18.71 3.90
CA PHE A 234 8.54 18.21 2.62
C PHE A 234 7.43 17.45 1.88
N HIS A 235 7.64 17.30 0.57
CA HIS A 235 6.76 16.63 -0.37
C HIS A 235 7.45 15.40 -0.93
N VAL A 236 6.74 14.28 -1.02
CA VAL A 236 7.17 13.07 -1.73
C VAL A 236 6.07 12.63 -2.67
N ASP A 237 6.43 12.25 -3.89
CA ASP A 237 5.55 11.59 -4.85
C ASP A 237 6.29 10.53 -5.67
N THR A 238 5.59 9.59 -6.29
CA THR A 238 6.18 8.55 -7.19
C THR A 238 5.66 8.61 -8.63
N CYS A 239 4.97 9.70 -8.97
CA CYS A 239 4.35 9.91 -10.28
C CYS A 239 5.10 10.97 -11.11
N GLY A 240 6.33 11.31 -10.74
CA GLY A 240 7.22 12.15 -11.55
C GLY A 240 8.58 12.39 -10.91
N TYR A 241 9.65 11.88 -11.53
CA TYR A 241 11.02 12.10 -11.09
C TYR A 241 11.42 13.58 -11.22
N ARG A 242 11.61 14.26 -10.09
CA ARG A 242 11.94 15.69 -10.05
C ARG A 242 12.78 16.05 -8.85
N ARG A 243 13.70 16.99 -9.07
CA ARG A 243 14.57 17.58 -8.05
C ARG A 243 14.14 19.03 -7.81
N TRP A 244 14.14 19.44 -6.54
CA TRP A 244 13.90 20.82 -6.09
C TRP A 244 15.15 21.38 -5.38
#